data_AF-A0A382CLL4-F1
#
_entry.id   AF-A0A382CLL4-F1
#
_cell.length_a   1.000
_cell.length_b   1.000
_cell.length_c   1.000
_cell.angle_alpha   90.00
_cell.angle_beta   90.00
_cell.angle_gamma   90.00
#
_symmetry.space_group_name_H-M   'P 1'
#
loop_
_entity.id
_entity.type
_entity.pdbx_description
1 polymer ?
#
loop_
_entity_poly.entity_id
_entity_poly.type
_entity_poly.pdbx_seq_one_letter_code
_entity_poly.pdbx_strand_id
1 'polypeptide(L)' 'MSSGLYIKRFIDKLQTLQAQNAKEFTMSIHEARQLHGDITKTLLDNNNTFPRNEITTTPEVNKVLEVEIKAPRF' A
#
# COMPACT_ATOMS: atom_id res chain seq x y z
N MET A 1 21.92 1.95 4.14
CA MET A 1 21.03 2.79 4.96
C MET A 1 19.65 2.17 4.91
N SER A 2 19.19 1.52 5.98
CA SER A 2 17.91 0.78 5.98
C SER A 2 16.73 1.71 5.73
N SER A 3 16.03 1.52 4.61
CA SER A 3 14.73 2.15 4.34
C SER A 3 13.77 1.82 5.49
N GLY A 4 13.10 2.81 6.07
CA GLY A 4 12.03 2.60 7.06
C GLY A 4 12.43 2.70 8.54
N LEU A 5 13.61 3.23 8.85
CA LEU A 5 14.01 3.51 10.24
C LEU A 5 13.00 4.44 10.94
N TYR A 6 12.57 5.50 10.25
CA TYR A 6 11.68 6.50 10.83
C TYR A 6 10.24 6.01 10.94
N ILE A 7 9.79 5.13 10.04
CA ILE A 7 8.51 4.43 10.16
C ILE A 7 8.50 3.55 11.42
N LYS A 8 9.55 2.76 11.65
CA LYS A 8 9.65 1.91 12.85
C LYS A 8 9.63 2.74 14.13
N ARG A 9 10.46 3.79 14.20
CA ARG A 9 10.49 4.69 15.37
C ARG A 9 9.15 5.38 15.62
N PHE A 10 8.43 5.76 14.56
CA PHE A 10 7.09 6.32 14.68
C PHE A 10 6.12 5.30 15.31
N ILE A 11 6.11 4.06 14.84
CA ILE A 11 5.25 2.98 15.37
C ILE A 11 5.57 2.72 16.84
N ASP A 12 6.85 2.56 17.19
CA ASP A 12 7.26 2.29 18.57
C ASP A 12 6.83 3.41 19.52
N LYS A 13 7.00 4.67 19.08
CA LYS A 13 6.59 5.85 19.86
C LYS A 13 5.07 5.91 20.02
N LEU A 14 4.32 5.60 18.96
CA LEU A 14 2.86 5.56 18.98
C LEU A 14 2.36 4.49 19.95
N GLN A 15 2.91 3.27 19.90
CA GLN A 15 2.56 2.18 20.79
C GLN A 15 2.84 2.51 22.26
N THR A 16 3.99 3.13 22.53
CA THR A 16 4.36 3.58 23.88
C THR A 16 3.35 4.59 24.42
N LEU A 17 2.96 5.57 23.60
CA LEU A 17 2.00 6.61 23.98
C LEU A 17 0.58 6.05 24.14
N GLN A 18 0.17 5.11 23.30
CA GLN A 18 -1.10 4.40 23.45
C GLN A 18 -1.16 3.59 24.75
N ALA A 19 -0.08 2.87 25.10
CA ALA A 19 0.01 2.13 26.35
C ALA A 19 -0.09 3.06 27.59
N GLN A 20 0.33 4.32 27.43
CA GLN A 20 0.24 5.36 28.46
C GLN A 20 -1.11 6.12 28.43
N ASN A 21 -2.06 5.74 27.58
CA ASN A 21 -3.31 6.47 27.32
C ASN A 21 -3.09 7.97 27.00
N ALA A 22 -1.97 8.29 26.34
CA ALA A 22 -1.72 9.65 25.89
C ALA A 22 -2.74 10.05 24.81
N LYS A 23 -3.31 11.25 24.94
CA LYS A 23 -4.30 11.78 24.00
C LYS A 23 -3.66 12.46 22.79
N GLU A 24 -2.40 12.85 22.91
CA GLU A 24 -1.70 13.66 21.93
C GLU A 24 -0.37 13.02 21.57
N PHE A 25 -0.02 13.12 20.30
CA PHE A 25 1.28 12.74 19.79
C PHE A 25 1.98 13.99 19.28
N THR A 26 3.19 14.24 19.78
CA THR A 26 4.03 15.34 19.31
C THR A 26 5.38 14.81 18.81
N MET A 27 5.84 15.42 17.72
CA MET A 27 7.17 15.17 17.16
C MET A 27 7.71 16.44 16.51
N SER A 28 9.02 16.50 16.32
CA SER A 28 9.63 17.64 15.64
C SER A 28 9.30 17.63 14.14
N ILE A 29 9.30 18.82 13.52
CA ILE A 29 9.15 18.95 12.06
C ILE A 29 10.27 18.25 11.30
N HIS A 30 11.47 18.11 11.89
CA HIS A 30 12.54 17.34 11.29
C HIS A 30 12.18 15.84 11.22
N GLU A 31 11.75 15.25 12.33
CA GLU A 31 11.35 13.83 12.36
C GLU A 31 10.15 13.56 11.44
N ALA A 32 9.18 14.49 11.38
CA ALA A 32 8.05 14.38 10.47
C ALA A 32 8.49 14.35 8.99
N ARG A 33 9.47 15.17 8.61
CA ARG A 33 10.05 15.17 7.25
C ARG A 33 10.77 13.86 6.92
N GLN A 34 11.50 13.30 7.89
CA GLN A 34 12.18 12.02 7.71
C GLN A 34 11.19 10.87 7.57
N LEU A 35 10.15 10.84 8.41
CA LEU A 35 9.05 9.87 8.32
C LEU A 35 8.37 9.94 6.94
N HIS A 36 8.04 11.14 6.48
CA HIS A 36 7.46 11.35 5.16
C HIS A 36 8.38 10.82 4.04
N GLY A 37 9.69 11.04 4.14
CA GLY A 37 10.67 10.52 3.19
C GLY A 37 10.68 8.99 3.14
N ASP A 38 10.68 8.32 4.30
CA ASP A 38 10.63 6.87 4.39
C ASP A 38 9.32 6.30 3.82
N ILE A 39 8.17 6.93 4.11
CA ILE A 39 6.87 6.52 3.57
C ILE A 39 6.86 6.64 2.04
N THR A 40 7.26 7.81 1.52
CA THR A 40 7.30 8.07 0.08
C THR A 40 8.20 7.07 -0.63
N LYS A 41 9.40 6.82 -0.09
CA LYS A 41 10.32 5.83 -0.66
C LYS A 41 9.71 4.43 -0.66
N THR A 42 9.10 4.01 0.44
CA THR A 42 8.44 2.70 0.54
C THR A 42 7.33 2.53 -0.49
N LEU A 43 6.51 3.57 -0.71
CA LEU A 43 5.45 3.56 -1.72
C LEU A 43 6.00 3.49 -3.14
N LEU A 44 7.07 4.23 -3.43
CA LEU A 44 7.73 4.20 -4.75
C LEU A 44 8.40 2.87 -5.01
N ASP A 45 9.13 2.33 -4.03
CA ASP A 45 9.76 1.01 -4.13
C ASP A 45 8.69 -0.05 -4.45
N ASN A 46 7.56 -0.03 -3.73
CA ASN A 46 6.43 -0.92 -4.00
C ASN A 46 5.84 -0.73 -5.41
N ASN A 47 5.58 0.51 -5.84
CA ASN A 47 5.05 0.78 -7.19
C ASN A 47 5.99 0.32 -8.32
N ASN A 48 7.29 0.22 -8.05
CA ASN A 48 8.25 -0.30 -9.02
C ASN A 48 8.34 -1.83 -8.99
N THR A 49 8.05 -2.49 -7.87
CA THR A 49 8.07 -3.96 -7.74
C THR A 49 6.75 -4.66 -8.03
N PHE A 50 5.60 -3.99 -7.86
CA PHE A 50 4.31 -4.53 -8.28
C PHE A 50 4.03 -4.04 -9.70
N PRO A 51 3.86 -4.93 -10.71
CA PRO A 51 3.35 -4.49 -11.99
C PRO A 51 2.05 -3.75 -11.71
N ARG A 52 1.93 -2.53 -12.23
CA ARG A 52 0.74 -1.69 -12.12
C ARG A 52 -0.45 -2.54 -12.50
N ASN A 53 -1.24 -3.01 -11.53
CA ASN A 53 -2.52 -3.61 -11.83
C ASN A 53 -3.31 -2.52 -12.53
N GLU A 54 -3.49 -2.70 -13.83
CA GLU A 54 -4.33 -1.85 -14.64
C GLU A 54 -5.69 -1.82 -13.97
N ILE A 55 -6.04 -0.69 -13.35
CA ILE A 55 -7.42 -0.41 -13.01
C ILE A 55 -8.12 -0.36 -14.37
N THR A 56 -8.74 -1.48 -14.74
CA THR A 56 -9.45 -1.63 -16.00
C THR A 56 -10.72 -0.79 -15.90
N THR A 57 -10.63 0.50 -16.22
CA THR A 57 -11.80 1.24 -16.71
C THR A 57 -11.97 0.90 -18.19
N THR A 58 -12.44 -0.32 -18.48
CA THR A 58 -12.99 -0.62 -19.80
C THR A 58 -14.41 -0.05 -19.86
N PRO A 59 -14.73 0.90 -20.74
CA PRO A 59 -16.10 1.04 -21.20
C PRO A 59 -16.45 -0.24 -21.95
N GLU A 60 -17.46 -0.96 -21.46
CA GLU A 60 -17.96 -2.18 -22.10
C GLU A 60 -18.32 -1.92 -23.56
N VAL A 61 -17.61 -2.56 -24.48
CA VAL A 61 -18.11 -2.87 -25.80
C VAL A 61 -17.95 -4.38 -26.00
N ASN A 62 -19.01 -5.09 -25.62
CA ASN A 62 -19.45 -6.40 -26.12
C ASN A 62 -18.35 -7.34 -26.64
N LYS A 63 -17.73 -8.12 -25.75
CA LYS A 63 -17.15 -9.41 -26.15
C LYS A 63 -18.22 -10.49 -25.97
N VAL A 64 -18.82 -10.90 -27.09
CA VAL A 64 -19.65 -12.12 -27.16
C VAL A 64 -18.74 -13.30 -26.79
N LEU A 65 -19.06 -13.99 -25.69
CA LEU A 65 -18.37 -15.22 -25.30
C LEU A 65 -19.00 -16.38 -26.07
N GLU A 66 -18.30 -16.91 -27.07
CA GLU A 66 -18.69 -18.16 -27.73
C GLU A 66 -18.38 -19.33 -26.80
N VAL A 67 -19.43 -20.04 -26.38
CA VAL A 67 -19.31 -21.24 -25.54
C VAL A 67 -19.56 -22.47 -26.42
N GLU A 68 -18.50 -23.26 -26.67
CA GLU A 68 -18.61 -24.54 -27.37
C GLU A 68 -19.15 -25.62 -26.42
N ILE A 69 -20.39 -26.04 -26.61
CA ILE A 69 -21.01 -27.11 -25.82
C ILE A 69 -20.62 -28.45 -26.44
N LYS A 70 -19.65 -29.16 -25.83
CA LYS A 70 -19.38 -30.56 -26.18
C LYS A 70 -20.43 -31.47 -25.54
N ALA A 71 -21.35 -31.98 -26.36
CA ALA A 71 -22.29 -33.01 -25.93
C ALA A 71 -21.56 -34.35 -25.67
N PRO A 72 -21.89 -35.09 -24.60
CA PRO A 72 -21.35 -36.42 -24.39
C PRO A 72 -21.91 -37.38 -25.43
N ARG A 73 -21.03 -38.18 -26.05
CA ARG A 73 -21.41 -39.25 -26.97
C ARG A 73 -22.19 -40.32 -26.18
N PHE A 74 -23.40 -40.62 -26.64
CA PHE A 74 -24.13 -41.84 -26.28
C PHE A 74 -23.71 -42.99 -27.19
#